data_AF-A0A2D0HQ77-F1
#
_entry.id   AF-A0A2D0HQ77-F1
#
_cell.length_a   1.000
_cell.length_b   1.000
_cell.length_c   1.000
_cell.angle_alpha   90.00
_cell.angle_beta   90.00
_cell.angle_gamma   90.00
#
_symmetry.space_group_name_H-M   'P 1'
#
loop_
_entity.id
_entity.type
_entity.pdbx_description
1 polymer ?
#
loop_
_entity_poly.entity_id
_entity_poly.type
_entity_poly.pdbx_seq_one_letter_code
_entity_poly.pdbx_strand_id
1 'polypeptide(L)'
;MTAINIATDIPSQVDTVEKLAAWCAGILFANFPDMTVVEGVGYTERAAQVGDFWVAADLKTRKIVRLSLQVSADHLSNSGKPWIFVQPLGNTAIPAAFKQN
;
A
#
# COMPACT_ATOMS: atom_id res chain seq x y z
N MET A 1 7.27 -0.21 8.67
CA MET A 1 6.34 0.72 9.33
C MET A 1 6.25 0.29 10.78
N THR A 2 5.58 1.05 11.64
CA THR A 2 5.14 0.47 12.92
C THR A 2 4.25 -0.75 12.64
N ALA A 3 4.33 -1.78 13.49
CA ALA A 3 3.45 -2.93 13.38
C ALA A 3 1.98 -2.50 13.48
N ILE A 4 1.12 -3.08 12.64
CA ILE A 4 -0.32 -2.80 12.64
C ILE A 4 -0.96 -3.53 13.82
N ASN A 5 -1.68 -2.81 14.69
CA ASN A 5 -2.56 -3.46 15.65
C ASN A 5 -3.89 -3.80 14.97
N ILE A 6 -4.05 -5.05 14.55
CA ILE A 6 -5.22 -5.53 13.79
C ILE A 6 -6.54 -5.24 14.51
N ALA A 7 -6.55 -5.26 15.86
CA ALA A 7 -7.77 -5.08 16.63
C ALA A 7 -8.24 -3.62 16.75
N THR A 8 -7.33 -2.64 16.58
CA THR A 8 -7.63 -1.23 16.89
C THR A 8 -7.29 -0.26 15.77
N ASP A 9 -6.37 -0.61 14.86
CA ASP A 9 -5.92 0.31 13.81
C ASP A 9 -6.78 0.23 12.55
N ILE A 10 -7.40 -0.93 12.28
CA ILE A 10 -8.21 -1.16 11.09
C ILE A 10 -9.66 -0.76 11.39
N PRO A 11 -10.23 0.25 10.70
CA PRO A 11 -11.63 0.63 10.88
C PRO A 11 -12.58 -0.54 10.61
N SER A 12 -13.68 -0.63 11.36
CA SER A 12 -14.61 -1.76 11.24
C SER A 12 -15.32 -1.85 9.90
N GLN A 13 -15.31 -0.76 9.13
CA GLN A 13 -15.87 -0.69 7.77
C GLN A 13 -14.94 -1.32 6.71
N VAL A 14 -13.68 -1.58 7.03
CA VAL A 14 -12.70 -2.25 6.17
C VAL A 14 -12.88 -3.77 6.30
N ASP A 15 -13.98 -4.26 5.75
CA ASP A 15 -14.50 -5.63 5.92
C ASP A 15 -14.34 -6.51 4.68
N THR A 16 -13.77 -5.98 3.59
CA THR A 16 -13.45 -6.75 2.37
C THR A 16 -11.98 -6.57 1.97
N VAL A 17 -11.48 -7.50 1.14
CA VAL A 17 -10.11 -7.44 0.62
C VAL A 17 -9.88 -6.18 -0.21
N GLU A 18 -10.88 -5.73 -0.97
CA GLU A 18 -10.82 -4.52 -1.79
C GLU A 18 -10.70 -3.27 -0.91
N LYS A 19 -11.50 -3.20 0.16
CA LYS A 19 -11.41 -2.09 1.13
C LYS A 19 -10.08 -2.11 1.86
N LEU A 20 -9.59 -3.29 2.24
CA LEU A 20 -8.29 -3.44 2.90
C LEU A 20 -7.14 -3.01 1.99
N ALA A 21 -7.18 -3.38 0.71
CA ALA A 21 -6.18 -2.96 -0.27
C ALA A 21 -6.17 -1.43 -0.46
N ALA A 22 -7.35 -0.82 -0.61
CA ALA A 22 -7.48 0.63 -0.73
C ALA A 22 -6.99 1.36 0.53
N TRP A 23 -7.33 0.86 1.71
CA TRP A 23 -6.90 1.39 3.00
C TRP A 23 -5.38 1.32 3.17
N CYS A 24 -4.79 0.14 2.96
CA CYS A 24 -3.34 -0.06 3.04
C CYS A 24 -2.58 0.88 2.11
N ALA A 25 -3.00 0.98 0.85
CA ALA A 25 -2.33 1.83 -0.11
C ALA A 25 -2.51 3.33 0.19
N GLY A 26 -3.68 3.73 0.69
CA GLY A 26 -3.93 5.09 1.16
C GLY A 26 -2.98 5.52 2.27
N ILE A 27 -2.72 4.63 3.24
CA ILE A 27 -1.74 4.88 4.31
C ILE A 27 -0.33 5.03 3.74
N LEU A 28 0.09 4.13 2.86
CA LEU A 28 1.42 4.17 2.27
C LEU A 28 1.64 5.46 1.46
N PHE A 29 0.64 5.88 0.68
CA PHE A 29 0.68 7.14 -0.06
C PHE A 29 0.67 8.37 0.87
N ALA A 30 -0.16 8.37 1.92
CA ALA A 30 -0.22 9.48 2.87
C ALA A 30 1.09 9.66 3.67
N ASN A 31 1.74 8.56 4.05
CA ASN A 31 2.99 8.59 4.80
C ASN A 31 4.22 8.87 3.92
N PHE A 32 4.18 8.45 2.65
CA PHE A 32 5.32 8.50 1.74
C PHE A 32 4.95 9.05 0.34
N PRO A 33 4.33 10.24 0.24
CA PRO A 33 3.73 10.75 -1.01
C PRO A 33 4.76 11.02 -2.12
N ASP A 34 5.99 11.37 -1.73
CA ASP A 34 7.09 11.72 -2.64
C ASP A 34 8.24 10.72 -2.59
N MET A 35 8.07 9.59 -1.90
CA MET A 35 9.07 8.53 -1.91
C MET A 35 9.13 7.91 -3.30
N THR A 36 10.31 7.96 -3.90
CA THR A 36 10.59 7.34 -5.20
C THR A 36 11.43 6.09 -5.02
N VAL A 37 11.26 5.14 -5.94
CA VAL A 37 12.02 3.90 -6.04
C VAL A 37 12.52 3.73 -7.47
N VAL A 38 13.68 3.12 -7.61
CA VAL A 38 14.25 2.77 -8.91
C VAL A 38 13.60 1.45 -9.36
N GLU A 39 12.96 1.47 -10.52
CA GLU A 39 12.32 0.27 -11.10
C GLU A 39 12.98 -0.21 -12.40
N GLY A 40 13.88 0.61 -12.94
CA GLY A 40 14.68 0.30 -14.11
C GLY A 40 15.88 1.22 -14.21
N VAL A 41 16.80 0.89 -15.12
CA VAL A 41 17.99 1.70 -15.35
C VAL A 41 17.57 3.10 -15.81
N GLY A 42 17.88 4.12 -15.01
CA GLY A 42 17.49 5.51 -15.28
C GLY A 42 16.00 5.83 -15.11
N TYR A 43 15.20 4.90 -14.55
CA TYR A 43 13.76 5.09 -14.35
C TYR A 43 13.39 4.99 -12.87
N THR A 44 12.85 6.08 -12.33
CA THR A 44 12.30 6.16 -10.98
C THR A 44 10.81 6.45 -11.03
N GLU A 45 10.06 5.81 -10.15
CA GLU A 45 8.62 6.03 -9.99
C GLU A 45 8.29 6.21 -8.51
N ARG A 46 7.10 6.72 -8.19
CA ARG A 46 6.63 6.76 -6.79
C ARG A 46 6.40 5.35 -6.25
N ALA A 47 6.83 5.13 -5.00
CA ALA A 47 6.66 3.86 -4.28
C ALA A 47 5.18 3.52 -4.04
N ALA A 48 4.35 4.54 -3.81
CA ALA A 48 2.91 4.41 -3.68
C ALA A 48 2.19 5.52 -4.46
N GLN A 49 1.15 5.16 -5.19
CA GLN A 49 0.24 6.11 -5.86
C GLN A 49 -1.19 5.63 -5.69
N VAL A 50 -2.08 6.57 -5.36
CA VAL A 50 -3.50 6.32 -5.16
C VAL A 50 -4.28 7.41 -5.87
N GLY A 51 -5.28 7.03 -6.66
CA GLY A 51 -6.14 7.98 -7.36
C GLY A 51 -7.52 7.41 -7.61
N ASP A 52 -8.48 8.31 -7.79
CA ASP A 52 -9.84 7.96 -8.23
C ASP A 52 -9.98 8.37 -9.70
N PHE A 53 -10.43 7.44 -10.54
CA PHE A 53 -10.50 7.64 -11.98
C PHE A 53 -11.90 7.32 -12.50
N TRP A 54 -12.52 8.27 -13.18
CA TRP A 54 -13.80 8.07 -13.85
C TRP A 54 -13.61 7.32 -15.17
N VAL A 55 -14.28 6.18 -15.30
CA VAL A 55 -14.30 5.39 -16.54
C VAL A 55 -15.60 5.66 -17.27
N ALA A 56 -15.52 6.40 -18.38
CA ALA A 56 -16.69 6.74 -19.19
C ALA A 56 -17.36 5.51 -19.83
N ALA A 57 -16.59 4.46 -20.12
CA ALA A 57 -17.09 3.26 -20.79
C ALA A 57 -18.07 2.43 -19.94
N ASP A 58 -17.97 2.49 -18.61
CA ASP A 58 -18.87 1.78 -17.69
C ASP A 58 -19.59 2.70 -16.69
N LEU A 59 -19.41 4.02 -16.85
CA LEU A 59 -19.98 5.08 -16.01
C LEU A 59 -19.70 4.86 -14.51
N LYS A 60 -18.47 4.46 -14.16
CA LYS A 60 -18.07 4.22 -12.78
C LYS A 60 -16.74 4.90 -12.45
N THR A 61 -16.63 5.37 -11.20
CA THR A 61 -15.33 5.73 -10.61
C THR A 61 -14.63 4.48 -10.11
N ARG A 62 -13.34 4.36 -10.42
CA ARG A 62 -12.49 3.26 -9.95
C ARG A 62 -11.38 3.81 -9.06
N LYS A 63 -11.05 3.06 -8.01
CA LYS A 63 -9.84 3.28 -7.23
C LYS A 63 -8.66 2.67 -8.00
N ILE A 64 -7.69 3.49 -8.36
CA ILE A 64 -6.44 3.04 -8.96
C ILE A 64 -5.35 3.12 -7.90
N VAL A 65 -4.62 2.02 -7.78
CA VAL A 65 -3.58 1.85 -6.78
C VAL A 65 -2.36 1.22 -7.42
N ARG A 66 -1.20 1.83 -7.19
CA ARG A 66 0.10 1.33 -7.63
C ARG A 66 1.03 1.31 -6.43
N LEU A 67 1.65 0.15 -6.20
CA LEU A 67 2.62 -0.04 -5.12
C LEU A 67 3.86 -0.72 -5.69
N SER A 68 5.02 -0.21 -5.31
CA SER A 68 6.32 -0.77 -5.62
C SER A 68 7.05 -0.98 -4.29
N LEU A 69 6.99 -2.22 -3.81
CA LEU A 69 7.49 -2.61 -2.51
C LEU A 69 8.71 -3.50 -2.69
N GLN A 70 9.79 -3.17 -1.99
CA GLN A 70 10.98 -4.00 -2.01
C GLN A 70 10.66 -5.40 -1.46
N VAL A 71 11.14 -6.43 -2.16
CA VAL A 71 11.09 -7.82 -1.71
C VAL A 71 12.52 -8.25 -1.36
N SER A 72 12.71 -8.88 -0.20
CA SER A 72 14.02 -9.38 0.21
C SER A 72 14.52 -10.50 -0.70
N ALA A 73 15.84 -10.64 -0.85
CA ALA A 73 16.46 -11.72 -1.63
C ALA A 73 16.09 -13.12 -1.11
N ASP A 74 15.80 -13.24 0.18
CA ASP A 74 15.34 -14.46 0.86
C ASP A 74 14.14 -15.14 0.20
N HIS A 75 13.33 -14.41 -0.57
CA HIS A 75 12.20 -14.99 -1.30
C HIS A 75 12.64 -16.05 -2.35
N LEU A 76 13.90 -16.02 -2.78
CA LEU A 76 14.45 -16.97 -3.75
C LEU A 76 14.85 -18.31 -3.12
N SER A 77 15.20 -18.30 -1.83
CA SER A 77 15.79 -19.46 -1.15
C SER A 77 14.91 -20.03 -0.04
N ASN A 78 14.00 -19.25 0.52
CA ASN A 78 13.15 -19.67 1.63
C ASN A 78 11.76 -20.09 1.16
N SER A 79 11.23 -21.18 1.75
CA SER A 79 9.83 -21.56 1.59
C SER A 79 8.98 -20.72 2.54
N GLY A 80 8.13 -19.86 1.98
CA GLY A 80 7.30 -18.94 2.77
C GLY A 80 6.17 -18.35 1.94
N LYS A 81 5.23 -17.70 2.63
CA LYS A 81 4.18 -16.95 1.93
C LYS A 81 4.77 -15.67 1.33
N PRO A 82 4.43 -15.27 0.09
CA PRO A 82 5.12 -14.17 -0.59
C PRO A 82 5.18 -12.85 0.22
N TRP A 83 4.15 -12.54 0.99
CA TRP A 83 4.07 -11.30 1.77
C TRP A 83 5.04 -11.21 2.95
N ILE A 84 5.64 -12.32 3.42
CA ILE A 84 6.60 -12.26 4.53
C ILE A 84 7.95 -11.64 4.12
N PHE A 85 8.22 -11.59 2.82
CA PHE A 85 9.47 -11.07 2.26
C PHE A 85 9.39 -9.59 1.90
N VAL A 86 8.20 -8.99 1.97
CA VAL A 86 7.97 -7.58 1.65
C VAL A 86 8.58 -6.71 2.73
N GLN A 87 9.43 -5.77 2.31
CA GLN A 87 10.13 -4.85 3.21
C GLN A 87 9.28 -3.60 3.46
N PRO A 88 9.39 -3.02 4.67
CA PRO A 88 8.72 -1.77 4.97
C PRO A 88 9.32 -0.60 4.18
N LEU A 89 8.48 0.30 3.66
CA LEU A 89 8.94 1.57 3.04
C LEU A 89 9.60 2.54 4.04
N GLY A 90 9.26 2.45 5.32
CA GLY A 90 9.79 3.30 6.39
C GLY A 90 9.23 2.90 7.74
N ASN A 91 9.38 3.69 8.80
CA ASN A 91 8.92 3.37 10.16
C ASN A 91 7.80 4.29 10.69
N THR A 92 7.22 5.14 9.84
CA THR A 92 6.14 6.07 10.19
C THR A 92 4.89 5.32 10.67
N ALA A 93 4.22 5.88 11.69
CA ALA A 93 2.96 5.36 12.21
C ALA A 93 1.80 5.56 11.22
N ILE A 94 0.73 4.78 11.35
CA ILE A 94 -0.51 4.99 10.60
C ILE A 94 -1.14 6.34 11.03
N PRO A 95 -1.43 7.27 10.11
CA PRO A 95 -2.05 8.54 10.48
C PRO A 95 -3.42 8.34 11.14
N ALA A 96 -3.73 9.15 12.15
CA ALA A 96 -4.94 9.00 12.95
C ALA A 96 -6.24 9.00 12.11
N ALA A 97 -6.28 9.78 11.02
CA ALA A 97 -7.43 9.84 10.11
C ALA A 97 -7.77 8.49 9.45
N PHE A 98 -6.80 7.58 9.31
CA PHE A 98 -7.03 6.24 8.73
C PHE A 98 -7.52 5.22 9.75
N LYS A 99 -7.55 5.56 11.05
CA LYS A 99 -8.00 4.64 12.12
C LYS A 99 -9.44 4.90 12.57
N GLN A 100 -10.08 5.94 12.06
CA GLN A 100 -11.44 6.35 12.43
C GLN A 100 -12.48 5.61 11.58
N ASN A 101 -13.66 5.37 12.16
CA ASN A 101 -14.86 4.86 11.47
C ASN A 101 -15.69 5.98 10.85
#